data_AF-A0A3N4JFF3-F1
#
_entry.id   AF-A0A3N4JFF3-F1
#
_cell.length_a   1.000
_cell.length_b   1.000
_cell.length_c   1.000
_cell.angle_alpha   90.00
_cell.angle_beta   90.00
_cell.angle_gamma   90.00
#
_symmetry.space_group_name_H-M   'P 1'
#
loop_
_entity.id
_entity.type
_entity.pdbx_description
1 polymer ?
#
loop_
_entity_poly.entity_id
_entity_poly.type
_entity_poly.pdbx_seq_one_letter_code
_entity_poly.pdbx_strand_id
1 'polypeptide(L)' 'QNRIVPFSLPMHTTHKLQPLDIAVFSPLKYRWTDAVWERFQWGNYTVKKDCFWEILQ' A
#
# COMPACT_ATOMS: atom_id res chain seq x y z
N GLN A 1 -28.19 13.81 -15.62
CA GLN A 1 -27.69 14.40 -14.35
C GLN A 1 -27.22 13.27 -13.44
N ASN A 2 -25.97 13.32 -12.97
CA ASN A 2 -25.30 12.16 -12.35
C ASN A 2 -25.46 12.09 -10.80
N ARG A 3 -26.25 12.98 -10.18
CA ARG A 3 -26.51 13.02 -8.72
C ARG A 3 -25.23 13.00 -7.86
N ILE A 4 -24.21 13.72 -8.30
CA ILE A 4 -22.94 13.82 -7.55
C ILE A 4 -23.15 14.78 -6.38
N VAL A 5 -22.94 14.28 -5.16
CA VAL A 5 -22.95 15.08 -3.93
C VAL A 5 -21.50 15.37 -3.54
N PRO A 6 -21.03 16.62 -3.61
CA PRO A 6 -19.67 16.96 -3.22
C PRO A 6 -19.51 16.87 -1.69
N PHE A 7 -18.40 16.31 -1.25
CA PHE A 7 -18.00 16.29 0.17
C PHE A 7 -16.82 17.24 0.39
N SER A 8 -16.96 18.16 1.34
CA SER A 8 -15.86 19.02 1.79
C SER A 8 -14.98 18.23 2.75
N LEU A 9 -13.76 17.92 2.29
CA LEU A 9 -12.75 17.25 3.10
C LEU A 9 -11.75 18.28 3.65
N PRO A 10 -11.19 18.06 4.85
CA PRO A 10 -10.07 18.87 5.33
C PRO A 10 -8.89 18.83 4.35
N MET A 11 -8.08 19.89 4.34
CA MET A 11 -6.89 19.96 3.49
C MET A 11 -6.00 18.73 3.67
N HIS A 12 -5.49 18.20 2.56
CA HIS A 12 -4.59 17.03 2.52
C HIS A 12 -5.18 15.71 3.07
N THR A 13 -6.51 15.53 3.06
CA THR A 13 -7.12 14.26 3.51
C THR A 13 -7.69 13.38 2.40
N THR A 14 -7.73 13.85 1.16
CA THR A 14 -8.28 13.08 0.02
C THR A 14 -7.58 11.73 -0.17
N HIS A 15 -6.25 11.67 -0.06
CA HIS A 15 -5.47 10.43 -0.19
C HIS A 15 -5.85 9.38 0.87
N LYS A 16 -6.33 9.81 2.05
CA LYS A 16 -6.78 8.87 3.09
C LYS A 16 -8.05 8.13 2.69
N LEU A 17 -8.83 8.70 1.78
CA LEU A 17 -10.11 8.17 1.32
C LEU A 17 -10.07 7.66 -0.12
N GLN A 18 -8.91 7.71 -0.78
CA GLN A 18 -8.81 7.16 -2.13
C GLN A 18 -9.06 5.66 -2.07
N PRO A 19 -10.07 5.14 -2.80
CA PRO A 19 -10.43 3.74 -2.73
C PRO A 19 -9.25 2.82 -3.04
N LEU A 20 -8.36 3.24 -3.95
CA LEU A 20 -7.16 2.50 -4.31
C LEU A 20 -6.13 2.45 -3.18
N ASP A 21 -5.91 3.57 -2.49
CA ASP A 21 -4.99 3.66 -1.35
C ASP A 21 -5.47 2.77 -0.18
N ILE A 22 -6.78 2.81 0.12
CA ILE A 22 -7.36 2.00 1.20
C ILE A 22 -7.43 0.53 0.82
N ALA A 23 -8.05 0.20 -0.31
CA ALA A 23 -8.47 -1.16 -0.61
C ALA A 23 -7.35 -2.01 -1.25
N VAL A 24 -6.41 -1.39 -1.97
CA VAL A 24 -5.39 -2.12 -2.73
C VAL A 24 -4.00 -1.87 -2.16
N PHE A 25 -3.59 -0.61 -2.04
CA PHE A 25 -2.20 -0.31 -1.65
C PHE A 25 -1.92 -0.53 -0.17
N SER A 26 -2.89 -0.30 0.73
CA SER A 26 -2.70 -0.55 2.16
C SER A 26 -2.46 -2.04 2.47
N PRO A 27 -3.30 -3.00 2.02
CA PRO A 27 -3.02 -4.43 2.21
C PRO A 27 -1.71 -4.88 1.55
N LEU A 28 -1.42 -4.35 0.36
CA LEU A 28 -0.21 -4.68 -0.38
C LEU A 28 1.05 -4.22 0.36
N LYS A 29 1.03 -3.01 0.93
CA LYS A 29 2.11 -2.47 1.76
C LYS A 29 2.31 -3.31 3.02
N TYR A 30 1.22 -3.76 3.65
CA TYR A 30 1.30 -4.61 4.83
C TYR A 30 2.01 -5.93 4.51
N ARG A 31 1.52 -6.66 3.50
CA ARG A 31 2.13 -7.93 3.06
C ARG A 31 3.59 -7.78 2.63
N TRP A 32 3.91 -6.70 1.92
CA TRP A 32 5.29 -6.40 1.54
C TRP A 32 6.19 -6.21 2.77
N THR A 33 5.71 -5.47 3.77
CA THR A 33 6.46 -5.19 5.00
C THR A 33 6.73 -6.49 5.76
N ASP A 34 5.72 -7.35 5.91
CA ASP A 34 5.86 -8.64 6.58
C ASP A 34 6.87 -9.56 5.88
N ALA A 35 6.77 -9.67 4.55
CA ALA A 35 7.66 -10.52 3.77
C ALA A 35 9.12 -10.00 3.75
N VAL A 36 9.31 -8.68 3.73
CA VAL A 36 10.64 -8.07 3.89
C VAL A 36 11.20 -8.34 5.27
N TRP A 37 10.37 -8.24 6.31
CA TRP A 37 10.78 -8.49 7.69
C TRP A 37 11.24 -9.94 7.89
N GLU A 38 10.47 -10.90 7.37
CA GLU A 38 10.84 -12.32 7.41
C GLU A 38 12.20 -12.56 6.73
N ARG A 39 12.41 -12.06 5.51
CA ARG A 39 13.69 -12.21 4.80
C ARG A 39 14.87 -11.60 5.56
N PHE A 40 14.65 -10.47 6.21
CA PHE A 40 15.67 -9.82 7.03
C PHE A 40 16.06 -10.69 8.24
N GLN A 41 15.08 -11.34 8.90
CA GLN A 41 15.33 -12.25 10.02
C GLN A 41 16.21 -13.45 9.62
N TRP A 42 16.08 -13.93 8.39
CA TRP A 42 16.88 -15.04 7.85
C TRP A 42 18.22 -14.60 7.25
N GLY A 43 18.66 -13.36 7.47
CA GLY A 43 19.98 -12.86 7.06
C GLY A 43 20.06 -12.38 5.61
N ASN A 44 18.93 -12.20 4.92
CA ASN A 44 18.91 -11.62 3.58
C ASN A 44 18.65 -10.11 3.64
N TYR A 45 19.73 -9.33 3.54
CA TYR A 45 19.71 -7.88 3.71
C TYR A 45 19.48 -7.09 2.41
N THR A 46 19.37 -7.77 1.26
CA THR A 46 19.21 -7.10 -0.04
C THR A 46 17.77 -7.16 -0.50
N VAL A 47 17.03 -6.07 -0.28
CA VAL A 47 15.67 -5.87 -0.81
C VAL A 47 15.70 -4.74 -1.84
N LYS A 48 15.43 -5.07 -3.10
CA LYS A 48 15.29 -4.11 -4.20
C LYS A 48 13.82 -4.03 -4.62
N LYS A 49 13.44 -2.89 -5.21
CA LYS A 49 12.09 -2.71 -5.78
C LYS A 49 11.78 -3.70 -6.90
N ASP A 50 12.80 -4.15 -7.62
CA ASP A 50 12.63 -5.09 -8.74
C ASP A 50 12.12 -6.47 -8.25
N CYS A 51 12.42 -6.83 -7.01
CA CYS A 51 11.96 -8.07 -6.36
C CYS A 51 10.53 -7.95 -5.80
N PHE A 52 9.78 -6.88 -6.13
CA PHE A 52 8.47 -6.61 -5.54
C PHE A 52 7.53 -7.80 -5.60
N TRP A 53 7.39 -8.35 -6.80
CA TRP A 53 6.49 -9.49 -7.06
C TRP A 53 7.03 -10.80 -6.47
N GLU A 54 8.34 -11.02 -6.52
CA GLU A 54 9.00 -12.23 -5.99
C GLU A 54 8.89 -12.33 -4.46
N ILE A 55 8.76 -11.22 -3.76
CA ILE A 55 8.62 -11.17 -2.30
C ILE A 55 7.16 -11.36 -1.88
N LEU A 56 6.20 -11.05 -2.75
CA LEU A 56 4.76 -11.10 -2.45
C LEU A 56 4.07 -12.41 -2.84
N GLN A 57 4.72 -13.23 -3.67
CA GLN A 57 4.30 -14.59 -4.03
C GLN A 57 4.44 -15.54 -2.84
#